data_AF-A0A2P7U1N3-F1
#
_entry.id   AF-A0A2P7U1N3-F1
#
_cell.length_a   1.000
_cell.length_b   1.000
_cell.length_c   1.000
_cell.angle_alpha   90.00
_cell.angle_beta   90.00
_cell.angle_gamma   90.00
#
_symmetry.space_group_name_H-M   'P 1'
#
loop_
_entity.id
_entity.type
_entity.pdbx_description
1 polymer ?
#
loop_
_entity_poly.entity_id
_entity_poly.type
_entity_poly.pdbx_seq_one_letter_code
_entity_poly.pdbx_strand_id
1 'polypeptide(L)' 'MTTYRDLVQRTVACRHADLELGLSRAREQEPFVIHVSDLLDKAGIEYAVRMDKDFQTTLYIALHQGRIFLILVKPLNSSQ' A
#
# COMPACT_ATOMS: atom_id res chain seq x y z
N MET A 1 -1.85 -11.01 38.77
CA MET A 1 -2.87 -10.14 38.14
C MET A 1 -2.22 -9.40 37.01
N THR A 2 -2.82 -9.40 35.82
CA THR A 2 -2.36 -8.59 34.69
C THR A 2 -2.64 -7.13 35.00
N THR A 3 -1.64 -6.26 34.95
CA THR A 3 -1.84 -4.83 35.18
C THR A 3 -2.33 -4.16 33.91
N TYR A 4 -2.97 -2.98 34.04
CA TYR A 4 -3.31 -2.16 32.88
C TYR A 4 -2.07 -1.86 32.01
N ARG A 5 -0.90 -1.66 32.64
CA ARG A 5 0.37 -1.48 31.92
C ARG A 5 0.71 -2.68 31.05
N ASP A 6 0.54 -3.90 31.55
CA ASP A 6 0.81 -5.12 30.78
C ASP A 6 -0.14 -5.25 29.58
N LEU A 7 -1.42 -4.87 29.75
CA LEU A 7 -2.40 -4.85 28.65
C LEU A 7 -2.02 -3.83 27.57
N VAL A 8 -1.60 -2.64 27.98
CA VAL A 8 -1.13 -1.59 27.06
C VAL A 8 0.12 -2.04 26.30
N GLN A 9 1.11 -2.57 26.99
CA GLN A 9 2.35 -3.05 26.36
C GLN A 9 2.08 -4.16 25.34
N ARG A 10 1.22 -5.11 25.67
CA ARG A 10 0.79 -6.16 24.72
C ARG A 10 0.14 -5.58 23.48
N THR A 11 -0.75 -4.60 23.66
CA THR A 11 -1.46 -3.95 22.54
C THR A 11 -0.48 -3.19 21.64
N VAL A 12 0.46 -2.45 22.22
CA VAL A 12 1.51 -1.75 21.46
C VAL A 12 2.36 -2.74 20.65
N ALA A 13 2.78 -3.85 21.26
CA ALA A 13 3.57 -4.87 20.57
C ALA A 13 2.81 -5.47 19.38
N CYS A 14 1.52 -5.80 19.53
CA CYS A 14 0.69 -6.28 18.42
C CYS A 14 0.59 -5.24 17.29
N ARG A 15 0.33 -3.97 17.62
CA ARG A 15 0.24 -2.90 16.61
C ARG A 15 1.56 -2.67 15.88
N HIS A 16 2.68 -2.78 16.58
CA HIS A 16 4.00 -2.68 15.98
C HIS A 16 4.24 -3.84 15.00
N ALA A 17 3.86 -5.06 15.36
CA ALA A 17 3.97 -6.22 14.47
C ALA A 17 3.10 -6.07 13.22
N ASP A 18 1.84 -5.61 13.38
CA ASP A 18 0.94 -5.35 12.25
C ASP A 18 1.51 -4.29 11.30
N LEU A 19 2.11 -3.23 11.85
CA LEU A 19 2.74 -2.15 11.09
C LEU A 19 3.94 -2.67 10.28
N GLU A 20 4.84 -3.43 10.90
CA GLU A 20 5.99 -4.02 10.21
C GLU A 20 5.55 -4.96 9.09
N LEU A 21 4.52 -5.79 9.32
CA LEU A 21 3.98 -6.69 8.32
C LEU A 21 3.35 -5.92 7.14
N GLY A 22 2.58 -4.87 7.44
CA GLY A 22 1.99 -4.00 6.43
C GLY A 22 3.04 -3.29 5.57
N LEU A 23 4.07 -2.72 6.21
CA LEU A 23 5.19 -2.07 5.52
C LEU A 23 6.01 -3.05 4.69
N SER A 24 6.27 -4.26 5.18
CA SER A 24 6.97 -5.30 4.42
C SER A 24 6.23 -5.62 3.11
N ARG A 25 4.92 -5.85 3.19
CA ARG A 25 4.08 -6.10 2.02
C ARG A 25 4.03 -4.92 1.05
N ALA A 26 4.03 -3.69 1.57
CA ALA A 26 4.07 -2.50 0.73
C ALA A 26 5.42 -2.37 -0.02
N ARG A 27 6.54 -2.67 0.66
CA ARG A 27 7.88 -2.69 0.04
C ARG A 27 7.99 -3.76 -1.06
N GLU A 28 7.35 -4.92 -0.89
CA GLU A 28 7.29 -5.94 -1.94
C GLU A 28 6.59 -5.45 -3.22
N GLN A 29 5.69 -4.47 -3.11
CA GLN A 29 5.01 -3.88 -4.26
C GLN A 29 5.82 -2.78 -4.97
N GLU A 30 6.86 -2.24 -4.31
CA GLU A 30 7.64 -1.10 -4.81
C GLU A 30 8.16 -1.32 -6.24
N PRO A 31 8.76 -2.48 -6.61
CA PRO A 31 9.24 -2.69 -7.98
C PRO A 31 8.11 -2.63 -9.03
N PHE A 32 6.92 -3.12 -8.68
CA PHE A 32 5.76 -3.07 -9.56
C PHE A 32 5.23 -1.64 -9.71
N VAL A 33 5.12 -0.90 -8.60
CA VAL A 33 4.66 0.50 -8.62
C VAL A 33 5.62 1.34 -9.46
N ILE A 34 6.93 1.20 -9.27
CA ILE A 34 7.95 1.87 -10.09
C ILE A 34 7.80 1.49 -11.56
N HIS A 35 7.63 0.20 -11.87
CA HIS A 35 7.46 -0.25 -13.26
C HIS A 35 6.23 0.39 -13.94
N VAL A 36 5.08 0.45 -13.25
CA VAL A 36 3.88 1.08 -13.80
C VAL A 36 4.07 2.59 -13.95
N SER A 37 4.68 3.24 -12.97
CA SER A 37 5.03 4.67 -13.02
C SER A 37 5.87 4.99 -14.25
N ASP A 38 6.94 4.22 -14.50
CA ASP A 38 7.80 4.40 -15.68
C ASP A 38 7.04 4.26 -17.00
N LEU A 39 6.07 3.36 -17.08
CA LEU A 39 5.23 3.18 -18.27
C LEU A 39 4.30 4.38 -18.49
N LEU A 40 3.71 4.92 -17.42
CA LEU A 40 2.84 6.08 -17.47
C LEU A 40 3.62 7.34 -17.85
N ASP A 41 4.82 7.52 -17.29
CA ASP A 41 5.72 8.63 -17.62
C ASP A 41 6.12 8.59 -19.10
N LYS A 42 6.49 7.41 -19.63
CA LYS A 42 6.80 7.23 -21.07
C LYS A 42 5.60 7.51 -21.97
N ALA A 43 4.39 7.23 -21.49
CA ALA A 43 3.16 7.49 -22.21
C ALA A 43 2.68 8.95 -22.11
N GLY A 44 3.33 9.79 -21.27
CA GLY A 44 2.90 11.17 -21.01
C GLY A 44 1.54 11.24 -20.31
N ILE A 45 1.18 10.20 -19.54
CA ILE A 45 -0.09 10.13 -18.83
C ILE A 45 0.11 10.66 -17.42
N GLU A 46 -0.70 11.62 -16.99
CA GLU A 46 -0.68 12.13 -15.63
C GLU A 46 -1.27 11.08 -14.65
N TYR A 47 -0.56 10.84 -13.55
CA TYR A 47 -1.00 9.93 -12.50
C TYR A 47 -0.56 10.39 -11.11
N ALA A 48 -1.17 9.81 -10.08
CA ALA A 48 -0.76 9.97 -8.69
C ALA A 48 -0.76 8.62 -7.97
N VAL A 49 0.32 8.35 -7.23
CA VAL A 49 0.41 7.20 -6.32
C VAL A 49 0.00 7.64 -4.92
N ARG A 50 -0.89 6.87 -4.28
CA ARG A 50 -1.30 7.10 -2.88
C ARG A 50 -1.25 5.80 -2.10
N MET A 51 -1.02 5.92 -0.80
CA MET A 51 -1.08 4.81 0.15
C MET A 51 -2.04 5.19 1.28
N ASP A 52 -2.92 4.26 1.68
CA ASP A 52 -3.80 4.46 2.84
C ASP A 52 -3.17 3.97 4.15
N LYS A 53 -3.90 4.15 5.26
CA LYS A 53 -3.47 3.74 6.60
C LYS A 53 -3.31 2.22 6.79
N ASP A 54 -3.86 1.43 5.87
CA ASP A 54 -3.80 -0.04 5.87
C ASP A 54 -2.77 -0.54 4.83
N PHE A 55 -1.87 0.37 4.41
CA PHE A 55 -0.78 0.14 3.48
C PHE A 55 -1.23 -0.31 2.08
N GLN A 56 -2.48 -0.01 1.70
CA GLN A 56 -2.96 -0.28 0.35
C GLN A 56 -2.48 0.82 -0.60
N THR A 57 -1.73 0.41 -1.62
CA THR A 57 -1.27 1.33 -2.67
C THR A 57 -2.29 1.44 -3.80
N THR A 58 -2.57 2.67 -4.20
CA THR A 58 -3.53 3.01 -5.25
C THR A 58 -2.87 3.94 -6.26
N LEU A 59 -2.99 3.61 -7.54
CA LEU A 59 -2.65 4.53 -8.64
C LEU A 59 -3.92 5.20 -9.17
N TYR A 60 -3.90 6.53 -9.20
CA TYR A 60 -4.92 7.38 -9.79
C TYR A 60 -4.43 7.84 -11.15
N ILE A 61 -5.10 7.45 -12.22
CA ILE A 61 -4.71 7.82 -13.59
C ILE A 61 -5.70 8.88 -14.11
N ALA A 62 -5.18 10.02 -14.56
CA ALA A 62 -5.98 11.06 -15.17
C ALA A 62 -6.11 10.77 -16.68
N LEU A 63 -7.27 10.27 -17.09
CA LEU A 63 -7.59 10.15 -18.51
C LEU A 63 -8.29 11.41 -19.00
N HIS A 64 -7.90 11.86 -20.20
CA HIS A 64 -8.33 13.08 -20.90
C HIS A 64 -9.86 13.25 -21.09
N GLN A 65 -10.67 12.30 -20.61
CA GLN A 65 -12.16 12.30 -20.64
C GLN A 65 -12.82 12.06 -19.26
N GLY A 66 -12.13 12.32 -18.15
CA GLY A 66 -12.76 12.33 -16.81
C GLY A 66 -13.10 10.96 -16.23
N ARG A 67 -12.48 9.88 -16.71
CA ARG A 67 -12.62 8.54 -16.14
C ARG A 67 -11.37 8.18 -15.32
N ILE A 68 -11.54 8.07 -14.01
CA ILE A 68 -10.51 7.59 -13.08
C ILE A 68 -10.62 6.06 -13.01
N PHE A 69 -9.59 5.35 -13.44
CA PHE A 69 -9.47 3.90 -13.18
C PHE A 69 -8.61 3.69 -11.93
N LEU A 70 -9.22 3.06 -10.92
CA LEU A 70 -8.56 2.68 -9.69
C LEU A 70 -7.94 1.29 -9.88
N ILE A 71 -6.62 1.21 -10.03
CA ILE A 71 -5.93 -0.09 -10.00
C ILE A 71 -5.46 -0.30 -8.57
N LEU A 72 -6.12 -1.23 -7.86
CA LEU A 72 -5.60 -1.81 -6.63
C LEU A 72 -4.38 -2.65 -7.01
N VAL A 73 -3.20 -2.21 -6.60
CA VAL A 73 -1.98 -3.02 -6.74
C VAL A 73 -2.04 -4.11 -5.69
N LYS A 74 -2.66 -5.25 -6.02
CA LYS A 74 -2.46 -6.47 -5.24
C LYS A 74 -1.20 -7.17 -5.74
N PRO A 75 -0.22 -7.45 -4.87
CA PRO A 75 0.94 -8.24 -5.25
C PRO A 75 0.47 -9.62 -5.69
N LEU A 76 1.12 -10.14 -6.73
CA LEU A 76 0.88 -11.44 -7.35
C LEU A 76 1.38 -12.57 -6.43
N ASN A 77 0.83 -12.67 -5.23
CA ASN A 77 0.92 -13.84 -4.34
C ASN A 77 -0.25 -13.76 -3.34
N SER A 78 -1.46 -13.87 -3.90
CA SER A 78 -2.63 -14.35 -3.15
C SER A 78 -2.77 -15.84 -3.44
N SER A 79 -1.81 -16.63 -2.97
CA SER A 79 -1.93 -18.08 -2.92
C SER A 79 -1.69 -18.51 -1.48
N GLN A 80 -2.81 -18.83 -0.82
CA GLN A 80 -2.98 -19.50 0.48
C GLN A 80 -2.84 -18.63 1.74
#